data_AF-A0AAD2FI57-F1
#
_entry.id   AF-A0AAD2FI57-F1
#
_cell.length_a   1.000
_cell.length_b   1.000
_cell.length_c   1.000
_cell.angle_alpha   90.00
_cell.angle_beta   90.00
_cell.angle_gamma   90.00
#
_symmetry.space_group_name_H-M   'P 1'
#
loop_
_entity.id
_entity.type
_entity.pdbx_description
1 polymer ?
#
loop_
_entity_poly.entity_id
_entity_poly.type
_entity_poly.pdbx_seq_one_letter_code
_entity_poly.pdbx_strand_id
1 'polypeptide(L)'
;MKEIGKAVAHLHKQGLIHGDLKMLNVIRINGHMVLIDMDASAKIGEDFAGEKYSSGVIPPEMIYQLANYKEKEKYVSYFQDQNKEEQQKRAPKFTTRSPKIGYAVKSFLGHDETTTFEDPETGNTVPKTKRMVTSKGNLPMFEVVGADSSFDVWSFGVLLYTLCSKHTLFQVNTDDDIFDGNSMRELYHWGQDDLEVESILENSIQDDAAKNLLKKILKRHPKDRPSMNEILLDPFFSGKTTDDVKETLRSCAGHQQRWEGI
;
A
#
# COMPACT_ATOMS: atom_id res chain seq x y z
N MET A 1 8.56 -11.69 -9.46
CA MET A 1 7.90 -11.53 -8.14
C MET A 1 8.78 -11.82 -6.94
N LYS A 2 9.53 -12.94 -6.86
CA LYS A 2 10.36 -13.23 -5.67
C LYS A 2 11.40 -12.15 -5.36
N GLU A 3 12.10 -11.63 -6.36
CA GLU A 3 13.08 -10.53 -6.17
C GLU A 3 12.43 -9.24 -5.69
N ILE A 4 11.28 -8.87 -6.28
CA ILE A 4 10.47 -7.72 -5.84
C ILE A 4 10.08 -7.89 -4.37
N GLY A 5 9.57 -9.06 -3.99
CA GLY A 5 9.18 -9.33 -2.61
C GLY A 5 10.34 -9.21 -1.62
N LYS A 6 11.55 -9.65 -2.01
CA LYS A 6 12.77 -9.47 -1.21
C LYS A 6 13.16 -8.00 -1.06
N ALA A 7 13.03 -7.20 -2.12
CA ALA A 7 13.34 -5.79 -2.08
C ALA A 7 12.37 -5.03 -1.16
N VAL A 8 11.06 -5.31 -1.25
CA VAL A 8 10.07 -4.74 -0.33
C VAL A 8 10.32 -5.19 1.12
N ALA A 9 10.58 -6.47 1.35
CA ALA A 9 10.93 -6.97 2.69
C ALA A 9 12.17 -6.28 3.27
N HIS A 10 13.15 -5.95 2.42
CA HIS A 10 14.33 -5.19 2.83
C HIS A 10 13.97 -3.76 3.25
N LEU A 11 13.12 -3.05 2.49
CA LEU A 11 12.63 -1.72 2.88
C LEU A 11 11.91 -1.76 4.23
N HIS A 12 11.00 -2.72 4.41
CA HIS A 12 10.26 -2.89 5.67
C HIS A 12 11.18 -3.14 6.85
N LYS A 13 12.25 -3.94 6.67
CA LYS A 13 13.27 -4.17 7.69
C LYS A 13 14.01 -2.89 8.11
N GLN A 14 14.13 -1.91 7.21
CA GLN A 14 14.71 -0.59 7.50
C GLN A 14 13.67 0.39 8.07
N GLY A 15 12.44 -0.05 8.36
CA GLY A 15 11.37 0.80 8.87
C GLY A 15 10.78 1.74 7.81
N LEU A 16 10.87 1.38 6.53
CA LEU A 16 10.36 2.19 5.41
C LEU A 16 9.30 1.42 4.64
N ILE A 17 8.26 2.13 4.19
CA ILE A 17 7.40 1.67 3.08
C ILE A 17 7.86 2.28 1.77
N HIS A 18 7.57 1.63 0.65
CA HIS A 18 7.71 2.21 -0.68
C HIS A 18 6.58 3.21 -0.96
N GLY A 19 5.33 2.88 -0.60
CA GLY A 19 4.17 3.78 -0.70
C GLY A 19 3.57 3.94 -2.10
N ASP A 20 4.23 3.46 -3.15
CA ASP A 20 3.74 3.48 -4.54
C ASP A 20 4.26 2.28 -5.35
N LEU A 21 4.07 1.08 -4.82
CA LEU A 21 4.58 -0.16 -5.42
C LEU A 21 3.69 -0.59 -6.61
N LYS A 22 4.12 -0.25 -7.83
CA LYS A 22 3.43 -0.55 -9.11
C LYS A 22 4.37 -1.12 -10.16
N MET A 23 3.83 -1.64 -11.27
CA MET A 23 4.64 -2.31 -12.31
C MET A 23 5.67 -1.37 -12.94
N LEU A 24 5.32 -0.09 -13.10
CA LEU A 24 6.21 0.94 -13.65
C LEU A 24 7.43 1.22 -12.76
N ASN A 25 7.31 0.94 -11.46
CA ASN A 25 8.38 1.14 -10.48
C ASN A 25 9.27 -0.11 -10.31
N VAL A 26 9.13 -1.08 -11.20
CA VAL A 26 9.95 -2.29 -11.26
C VAL A 26 10.66 -2.38 -12.60
N ILE A 27 11.99 -2.26 -12.60
CA ILE A 27 12.80 -2.36 -13.82
C ILE A 27 13.71 -3.59 -13.79
N ARG A 28 14.13 -4.05 -14.98
CA ARG A 28 15.05 -5.17 -15.11
C ARG A 28 16.44 -4.69 -15.52
N ILE A 29 17.43 -4.91 -14.67
CA ILE A 29 18.84 -4.57 -14.91
C ILE A 29 19.66 -5.85 -14.83
N ASN A 30 20.41 -6.18 -15.88
CA ASN A 30 21.28 -7.37 -15.93
C ASN A 30 20.59 -8.68 -15.52
N GLY A 31 19.31 -8.82 -15.87
CA GLY A 31 18.52 -10.00 -15.53
C GLY A 31 17.79 -9.94 -14.19
N HIS A 32 18.11 -8.99 -13.32
CA HIS A 32 17.52 -8.80 -11.99
C HIS A 32 16.45 -7.73 -11.96
N MET A 33 15.40 -7.95 -11.16
CA MET A 33 14.35 -6.97 -10.91
C MET A 33 14.77 -6.01 -9.79
N VAL A 34 14.67 -4.71 -10.06
CA VAL A 34 15.08 -3.62 -9.16
C VAL A 34 13.89 -2.68 -8.96
N LEU A 35 13.64 -2.31 -7.70
CA LEU A 35 12.66 -1.27 -7.35
C LEU A 35 13.27 0.12 -7.56
N ILE A 36 12.48 1.01 -8.12
CA ILE A 36 12.81 2.42 -8.32
C ILE A 36 11.70 3.29 -7.76
N ASP A 37 11.93 4.61 -7.75
CA ASP A 37 10.95 5.62 -7.38
C ASP A 37 10.49 5.56 -5.92
N MET A 38 11.31 6.15 -5.04
CA MET A 38 11.08 6.20 -3.59
C MET A 38 10.38 7.50 -3.16
N ASP A 39 9.73 8.21 -4.09
CA ASP A 39 9.19 9.54 -3.84
C ASP A 39 7.93 9.56 -2.96
N ALA A 40 7.25 8.40 -2.85
CA ALA A 40 6.13 8.12 -1.96
C ALA A 40 6.55 7.39 -0.68
N SER A 41 7.86 7.16 -0.49
CA SER A 41 8.36 6.41 0.67
C SER A 41 8.13 7.18 1.97
N ALA A 42 7.84 6.43 3.03
CA ALA A 42 7.51 6.98 4.33
C ALA A 42 8.04 6.06 5.45
N LYS A 43 8.44 6.64 6.58
CA LYS A 43 8.89 5.87 7.74
C LYS A 43 7.73 5.30 8.53
N ILE A 44 7.78 3.99 8.76
CA ILE A 44 6.81 3.24 9.55
C ILE A 44 6.81 3.77 10.98
N GLY A 45 5.63 4.14 11.48
CA GLY A 45 5.44 4.66 12.84
C GLY A 45 5.84 6.13 13.06
N GLU A 46 6.45 6.79 12.06
CA GLU A 46 6.80 8.22 12.14
C GLU A 46 6.01 9.08 11.15
N ASP A 47 5.82 8.58 9.93
CA ASP A 47 5.23 9.30 8.80
C ASP A 47 3.85 8.72 8.39
N PHE A 48 3.25 9.31 7.36
CA PHE A 48 1.94 8.93 6.82
C PHE A 48 2.06 8.47 5.36
N ALA A 49 1.21 7.54 4.95
CA ALA A 49 1.11 7.07 3.57
C ALA A 49 0.13 7.94 2.75
N GLY A 50 0.37 8.08 1.44
CA GLY A 50 -0.57 8.69 0.50
C GLY A 50 -0.40 10.18 0.23
N GLU A 51 0.75 10.78 0.56
CA GLU A 51 1.10 12.12 0.03
C GLU A 51 1.23 12.06 -1.51
N LYS A 52 1.95 11.04 -1.98
CA LYS A 52 2.01 10.59 -3.37
C LYS A 52 1.58 9.13 -3.44
N TYR A 53 0.98 8.74 -4.57
CA TYR A 53 0.41 7.41 -4.77
C TYR A 53 -0.01 7.21 -6.23
N SER A 54 -0.19 5.96 -6.66
CA SER A 54 -1.03 5.54 -7.78
C SER A 54 -2.24 4.77 -7.24
N SER A 55 -3.45 5.30 -7.48
CA SER A 55 -4.68 4.79 -6.87
C SER A 55 -5.08 3.38 -7.33
N GLY A 56 -4.50 2.86 -8.40
CA GLY A 56 -4.70 1.47 -8.84
C GLY A 56 -4.10 0.42 -7.91
N VAL A 57 -3.15 0.80 -7.04
CA VAL A 57 -2.44 -0.11 -6.13
C VAL A 57 -2.60 0.23 -4.66
N ILE A 58 -3.40 1.24 -4.30
CA ILE A 58 -3.63 1.61 -2.90
C ILE A 58 -4.62 0.64 -2.22
N PRO A 59 -4.49 0.46 -0.89
CA PRO A 59 -5.35 -0.46 -0.15
C PRO A 59 -6.71 0.17 0.25
N PRO A 60 -7.71 -0.64 0.64
CA PRO A 60 -9.06 -0.18 0.96
C PRO A 60 -9.13 0.90 2.05
N GLU A 61 -8.25 0.84 3.05
CA GLU A 61 -8.16 1.82 4.13
C GLU A 61 -7.80 3.24 3.68
N MET A 62 -7.23 3.38 2.47
CA MET A 62 -6.94 4.66 1.82
C MET A 62 -8.15 5.29 1.15
N ILE A 63 -9.28 4.59 1.04
CA ILE A 63 -10.46 5.15 0.40
C ILE A 63 -11.39 5.77 1.45
N TYR A 64 -11.82 7.00 1.17
CA TYR A 64 -12.78 7.74 1.96
C TYR A 64 -14.08 7.91 1.18
N GLN A 65 -15.20 7.56 1.80
CA GLN A 65 -16.53 7.81 1.27
C GLN A 65 -17.02 9.18 1.74
N LEU A 66 -17.29 10.08 0.80
CA LEU A 66 -17.87 11.40 1.08
C LEU A 66 -19.34 11.24 1.49
N ALA A 67 -19.73 11.88 2.59
CA ALA A 67 -21.10 11.82 3.08
C ALA A 67 -22.07 12.69 2.25
N ASN A 68 -21.60 13.82 1.71
CA ASN A 68 -22.43 14.79 0.99
C ASN A 68 -21.62 15.77 0.12
N TYR A 69 -22.34 16.63 -0.61
CA TYR A 69 -21.74 17.64 -1.48
C TYR A 69 -20.89 18.69 -0.74
N LYS A 70 -21.19 19.02 0.53
CA LYS A 70 -20.38 19.97 1.31
C LYS A 70 -19.02 19.39 1.65
N GLU A 71 -18.92 18.10 1.94
CA GLU A 71 -17.63 17.44 2.15
C GLU A 71 -16.79 17.39 0.87
N LYS A 72 -17.44 17.20 -0.28
CA LYS A 72 -16.77 17.32 -1.58
C LYS A 72 -16.12 18.70 -1.75
N GLU A 73 -16.86 19.78 -1.48
CA GLU A 73 -16.34 21.14 -1.61
C GLU A 73 -15.14 21.38 -0.69
N LYS A 74 -15.21 20.90 0.56
CA LYS A 74 -14.08 20.98 1.50
C LYS A 74 -12.86 20.21 1.00
N TYR A 75 -13.06 18.99 0.51
CA TYR A 75 -11.98 18.17 -0.04
C TYR A 75 -11.31 18.87 -1.24
N VAL A 76 -12.11 19.37 -2.18
CA VAL A 76 -11.57 20.08 -3.36
C VAL A 76 -10.85 21.37 -2.97
N SER A 77 -11.39 22.12 -2.00
CA SER A 77 -10.76 23.35 -1.50
C SER A 77 -9.41 23.09 -0.84
N TYR A 78 -9.24 21.97 -0.15
CA TYR A 78 -7.95 21.61 0.47
C TYR A 78 -6.80 21.51 -0.55
N PHE A 79 -7.08 21.07 -1.78
CA PHE A 79 -6.09 20.93 -2.86
C PHE A 79 -6.12 22.09 -3.88
N GLN A 80 -6.89 23.16 -3.66
CA GLN A 80 -7.14 24.20 -4.66
C GLN A 80 -5.89 24.97 -5.13
N ASP A 81 -4.86 25.02 -4.28
CA ASP A 81 -3.60 25.73 -4.57
C ASP A 81 -2.61 24.86 -5.37
N GLN A 82 -2.92 23.57 -5.57
CA GLN A 82 -2.08 22.65 -6.35
C GLN A 82 -2.24 22.91 -7.86
N ASN A 83 -1.32 22.38 -8.67
CA ASN A 83 -1.46 22.45 -10.13
C ASN A 83 -2.68 21.62 -10.63
N LYS A 84 -3.11 21.83 -11.87
CA LYS A 84 -4.31 21.18 -12.43
C LYS A 84 -4.21 19.65 -12.47
N GLU A 85 -3.03 19.10 -12.69
CA GLU A 85 -2.79 17.65 -12.75
C GLU A 85 -2.99 17.02 -11.37
N GLU A 86 -2.38 17.60 -10.33
CA GLU A 86 -2.53 17.16 -8.94
C GLU A 86 -3.97 17.28 -8.44
N GLN A 87 -4.68 18.34 -8.86
CA GLN A 87 -6.12 18.52 -8.58
C GLN A 87 -6.97 17.45 -9.28
N GLN A 88 -6.69 17.14 -10.54
CA GLN A 88 -7.40 16.10 -11.30
C GLN A 88 -7.18 14.70 -10.70
N LYS A 89 -5.92 14.40 -10.34
CA LYS A 89 -5.53 13.14 -9.70
C LYS A 89 -6.25 12.91 -8.36
N ARG A 90 -6.41 13.97 -7.56
CA ARG A 90 -7.05 13.89 -6.24
C ARG A 90 -8.56 14.09 -6.28
N ALA A 91 -9.12 14.50 -7.41
CA ALA A 91 -10.54 14.82 -7.52
C ALA A 91 -11.42 13.63 -7.08
N PRO A 92 -12.44 13.87 -6.22
CA PRO A 92 -13.36 12.82 -5.84
C PRO A 92 -14.12 12.24 -7.05
N LYS A 93 -14.27 10.91 -7.07
CA LYS A 93 -14.94 10.16 -8.12
C LYS A 93 -16.33 9.74 -7.65
N PHE A 94 -17.34 9.97 -8.47
CA PHE A 94 -18.74 9.68 -8.15
C PHE A 94 -19.22 8.43 -8.88
N THR A 95 -20.04 7.63 -8.20
CA THR A 95 -20.63 6.44 -8.83
C THR A 95 -21.64 6.86 -9.90
N THR A 96 -21.72 6.09 -10.99
CA THR A 96 -22.73 6.34 -12.03
C THR A 96 -24.14 6.03 -11.54
N ARG A 97 -24.28 5.10 -10.59
CA ARG A 97 -25.56 4.65 -10.02
C ARG A 97 -26.14 5.60 -8.96
N SER A 98 -25.29 6.33 -8.24
CA SER A 98 -25.69 7.31 -7.24
C SER A 98 -24.76 8.52 -7.28
N PRO A 99 -25.11 9.60 -8.00
CA PRO A 99 -24.27 10.79 -8.12
C PRO A 99 -24.10 11.55 -6.79
N LYS A 100 -24.77 11.10 -5.72
CA LYS A 100 -24.65 11.64 -4.37
C LYS A 100 -23.54 10.97 -3.56
N ILE A 101 -23.07 9.78 -3.94
CA ILE A 101 -22.01 9.05 -3.24
C ILE A 101 -20.71 9.22 -4.02
N GLY A 102 -19.76 9.91 -3.41
CA GLY A 102 -18.42 10.13 -3.93
C GLY A 102 -17.37 9.41 -3.10
N TYR A 103 -16.28 9.03 -3.74
CA TYR A 103 -15.12 8.43 -3.10
C TYR A 103 -13.87 9.24 -3.44
N ALA A 104 -12.98 9.37 -2.47
CA ALA A 104 -11.69 10.04 -2.63
C ALA A 104 -10.59 9.24 -1.94
N VAL A 105 -9.35 9.47 -2.35
CA VAL A 105 -8.19 8.92 -1.65
C VAL A 105 -7.91 9.75 -0.41
N LYS A 106 -7.53 9.13 0.70
CA LYS A 106 -7.08 9.79 1.93
C LYS A 106 -5.68 10.40 1.76
N SER A 107 -5.53 11.29 0.80
CA SER A 107 -4.29 12.01 0.52
C SER A 107 -4.19 13.29 1.34
N PHE A 108 -2.99 13.82 1.47
CA PHE A 108 -2.69 15.05 2.21
C PHE A 108 -1.57 15.83 1.52
N LEU A 109 -1.38 17.09 1.94
CA LEU A 109 -0.26 17.92 1.50
C LEU A 109 0.82 17.91 2.58
N GLY A 110 2.05 17.52 2.25
CA GLY A 110 3.19 17.59 3.17
C GLY A 110 3.96 18.90 3.07
N HIS A 111 4.63 19.29 4.15
CA HIS A 111 5.69 20.31 4.15
C HIS A 111 6.83 19.87 5.06
N ASP A 112 8.03 20.38 4.80
CA ASP A 112 9.20 20.08 5.60
C ASP A 112 9.30 21.07 6.77
N GLU A 113 9.36 20.52 7.98
CA GLU A 113 9.69 21.28 9.18
C GLU A 113 11.10 20.87 9.63
N THR A 114 12.02 21.82 9.66
CA THR A 114 13.40 21.58 10.08
C THR A 114 13.59 22.05 11.51
N THR A 115 13.89 21.09 12.39
CA THR A 115 14.32 21.35 13.76
C THR A 115 15.83 21.14 13.85
N THR A 116 16.46 21.72 14.86
CA THR A 116 17.88 21.49 15.14
C THR A 116 18.01 20.82 16.49
N PHE A 117 18.93 19.85 16.61
CA PHE A 117 19.28 19.24 17.88
C PHE A 117 20.80 19.25 18.05
N GLU A 118 21.28 19.36 19.29
CA GLU A 118 22.69 19.21 19.60
C GLU A 118 23.01 17.73 19.72
N ASP A 119 23.98 17.27 18.92
CA ASP A 119 24.55 15.93 19.05
C ASP A 119 25.29 15.82 20.40
N PRO A 120 24.86 14.91 21.31
CA PRO A 120 25.47 14.78 22.63
C PRO A 120 26.94 14.31 22.59
N GLU A 121 27.35 13.62 21.52
CA GLU A 121 28.72 13.09 21.38
C GLU A 121 29.66 14.13 20.76
N THR A 122 29.17 14.90 19.79
CA THR A 122 30.03 15.82 19.03
C THR A 122 29.83 17.30 19.38
N GLY A 123 28.76 17.65 20.10
CA GLY A 123 28.38 19.03 20.43
C GLY A 123 27.92 19.85 19.22
N ASN A 124 27.81 19.23 18.04
CA ASN A 124 27.42 19.91 16.81
C ASN A 124 25.90 20.01 16.69
N THR A 125 25.41 21.12 16.16
CA THR A 125 24.02 21.27 15.78
C THR A 125 23.72 20.48 14.50
N VAL A 126 22.87 19.47 14.60
CA VAL A 126 22.45 18.63 13.48
C VAL A 126 21.01 19.02 13.07
N PRO A 127 20.77 19.42 11.81
CA PRO A 127 19.42 19.65 11.33
C PRO A 127 18.67 18.32 11.18
N LYS A 128 17.46 18.26 11.74
CA LYS A 128 16.52 17.15 11.58
C LYS A 128 15.26 17.66 10.93
N THR A 129 15.06 17.28 9.67
CA THR A 129 13.85 17.58 8.91
C THR A 129 12.81 16.49 9.13
N LYS A 130 11.59 16.89 9.45
CA LYS A 130 10.42 16.01 9.53
C LYS A 130 9.39 16.43 8.50
N ARG A 131 8.78 15.45 7.82
CA ARG A 131 7.64 15.69 6.93
C ARG A 131 6.38 15.85 7.76
N MET A 132 5.71 16.98 7.64
CA MET A 132 4.54 17.35 8.43
C MET A 132 3.30 17.47 7.54
N VAL A 133 2.15 17.05 8.06
CA VAL A 133 0.85 17.19 7.37
C VAL A 133 0.38 18.63 7.45
N THR A 134 0.07 19.22 6.29
CA THR A 134 -0.42 20.59 6.18
C THR A 134 -1.85 20.68 6.70
N SER A 135 -2.07 21.55 7.69
CA SER A 135 -3.34 21.73 8.41
C SER A 135 -4.12 22.97 7.96
N LYS A 136 -4.09 23.31 6.67
CA LYS A 136 -4.68 24.57 6.15
C LYS A 136 -6.21 24.58 6.34
N GLY A 137 -6.72 25.45 7.24
CA GLY A 137 -8.15 25.82 7.37
C GLY A 137 -9.10 24.77 7.98
N ASN A 138 -8.72 23.50 7.96
CA ASN A 138 -9.11 22.37 8.81
C ASN A 138 -8.29 21.18 8.28
N LEU A 139 -7.90 20.25 9.14
CA LEU A 139 -7.21 19.00 8.77
C LEU A 139 -7.93 18.30 7.60
N PRO A 140 -7.25 17.40 6.85
CA PRO A 140 -7.96 16.48 5.97
C PRO A 140 -9.23 15.96 6.68
N MET A 141 -10.36 15.88 5.96
CA MET A 141 -11.68 15.54 6.53
C MET A 141 -11.76 14.11 7.10
N PHE A 142 -10.62 13.43 7.15
CA PHE A 142 -10.38 12.07 7.56
C PHE A 142 -9.05 12.03 8.32
N GLU A 143 -8.91 11.03 9.19
CA GLU A 143 -7.62 10.66 9.73
C GLU A 143 -6.71 10.16 8.59
N VAL A 144 -5.54 10.78 8.46
CA VAL A 144 -4.49 10.33 7.53
C VAL A 144 -3.99 8.96 7.96
N VAL A 145 -3.67 8.12 6.98
CA VAL A 145 -3.24 6.75 7.24
C VAL A 145 -1.76 6.76 7.59
N GLY A 146 -1.42 6.29 8.80
CA GLY A 146 -0.03 6.11 9.20
C GLY A 146 0.70 5.14 8.26
N ALA A 147 1.98 5.39 8.01
CA ALA A 147 2.79 4.48 7.20
C ALA A 147 2.91 3.11 7.90
N ASP A 148 2.47 2.06 7.21
CA ASP A 148 2.54 0.67 7.68
C ASP A 148 2.94 -0.25 6.53
N SER A 149 3.79 -1.23 6.81
CA SER A 149 4.22 -2.27 5.88
C SER A 149 3.08 -2.96 5.13
N SER A 150 1.90 -3.09 5.75
CA SER A 150 0.70 -3.69 5.17
C SER A 150 0.21 -2.95 3.92
N PHE A 151 0.58 -1.68 3.77
CA PHE A 151 0.29 -0.88 2.58
C PHE A 151 0.98 -1.49 1.35
N ASP A 152 2.30 -1.66 1.40
CA ASP A 152 3.06 -2.26 0.31
C ASP A 152 2.69 -3.74 0.12
N VAL A 153 2.33 -4.45 1.19
CA VAL A 153 1.84 -5.83 1.09
C VAL A 153 0.60 -5.91 0.21
N TRP A 154 -0.35 -4.99 0.38
CA TRP A 154 -1.52 -4.92 -0.50
C TRP A 154 -1.11 -4.60 -1.95
N SER A 155 -0.29 -3.57 -2.15
CA SER A 155 0.18 -3.19 -3.50
C SER A 155 0.93 -4.34 -4.18
N PHE A 156 1.72 -5.11 -3.43
CA PHE A 156 2.37 -6.33 -3.90
C PHE A 156 1.36 -7.41 -4.30
N GLY A 157 0.26 -7.54 -3.56
CA GLY A 157 -0.87 -8.40 -3.93
C GLY A 157 -1.53 -8.00 -5.24
N VAL A 158 -1.77 -6.70 -5.45
CA VAL A 158 -2.31 -6.17 -6.71
C VAL A 158 -1.38 -6.48 -7.88
N LEU A 159 -0.07 -6.25 -7.71
CA LEU A 159 0.97 -6.62 -8.67
C LEU A 159 0.96 -8.10 -9.00
N LEU A 160 0.90 -8.96 -7.97
CA LEU A 160 0.87 -10.41 -8.16
C LEU A 160 -0.39 -10.84 -8.91
N TYR A 161 -1.56 -10.30 -8.54
CA TYR A 161 -2.82 -10.53 -9.23
C TYR A 161 -2.66 -10.19 -10.72
N THR A 162 -2.15 -9.00 -11.06
CA THR A 162 -2.01 -8.57 -12.46
C THR A 162 -1.06 -9.45 -13.26
N LEU A 163 0.02 -9.94 -12.66
CA LEU A 163 0.93 -10.86 -13.34
C LEU A 163 0.32 -12.25 -13.56
N CYS A 164 -0.52 -12.71 -12.63
CA CYS A 164 -1.15 -14.02 -12.72
C CYS A 164 -2.41 -14.02 -13.62
N SER A 165 -3.24 -12.98 -13.56
CA SER A 165 -4.47 -12.86 -14.35
C SER A 165 -4.25 -12.21 -15.72
N LYS A 166 -3.18 -11.42 -15.88
CA LYS A 166 -2.96 -10.49 -17.01
C LYS A 166 -4.00 -9.36 -17.09
N HIS A 167 -4.74 -9.13 -16.01
CA HIS A 167 -5.76 -8.09 -15.88
C HIS A 167 -5.48 -7.23 -14.64
N THR A 168 -5.88 -5.96 -14.69
CA THR A 168 -5.82 -5.09 -13.51
C THR A 168 -6.93 -5.47 -12.54
N LEU A 169 -6.68 -5.34 -11.22
CA LEU A 169 -7.68 -5.68 -10.20
C LEU A 169 -8.89 -4.73 -10.24
N PHE A 170 -8.63 -3.47 -10.57
CA PHE A 170 -9.63 -2.41 -10.79
C PHE A 170 -9.41 -1.77 -12.16
N GLN A 171 -10.40 -1.01 -12.65
CA GLN A 171 -10.23 -0.24 -13.88
C GLN A 171 -9.34 0.98 -13.61
N VAL A 172 -8.22 1.06 -14.33
CA VAL A 172 -7.23 2.14 -14.20
C VAL A 172 -7.00 2.85 -15.53
N ASN A 173 -6.51 4.09 -15.47
CA ASN A 173 -6.06 4.86 -16.62
C ASN A 173 -4.59 4.54 -16.96
N THR A 174 -3.98 5.33 -17.86
CA THR A 174 -2.58 5.17 -18.28
C THR A 174 -1.55 5.47 -17.18
N ASP A 175 -1.96 6.15 -16.10
CA ASP A 175 -1.10 6.57 -14.99
C ASP A 175 -1.24 5.64 -13.76
N ASP A 176 -1.81 4.45 -13.96
CA ASP A 176 -2.16 3.48 -12.92
C ASP A 176 -3.11 4.06 -11.84
N ASP A 177 -3.93 5.05 -12.20
CA ASP A 177 -4.95 5.63 -11.32
C ASP A 177 -6.34 5.05 -11.61
N ILE A 178 -7.10 4.72 -10.55
CA ILE A 178 -8.48 4.21 -10.69
C ILE A 178 -9.30 5.18 -11.52
N PHE A 179 -9.92 4.69 -12.57
CA PHE A 179 -10.54 5.54 -13.58
C PHE A 179 -11.85 6.17 -13.08
N ASP A 180 -12.73 5.37 -12.45
CA ASP A 180 -14.11 5.79 -12.13
C ASP A 180 -14.53 5.59 -10.66
N GLY A 181 -15.71 6.11 -10.32
CA GLY A 181 -16.26 6.00 -8.96
C GLY A 181 -16.81 4.62 -8.61
N ASN A 182 -17.09 3.75 -9.57
CA ASN A 182 -17.54 2.38 -9.32
C ASN A 182 -16.37 1.50 -8.87
N SER A 183 -15.20 1.61 -9.51
CA SER A 183 -13.99 0.94 -9.05
C SER A 183 -13.50 1.47 -7.69
N MET A 184 -13.64 2.78 -7.42
CA MET A 184 -13.39 3.32 -6.08
C MET A 184 -14.35 2.73 -5.04
N ARG A 185 -15.62 2.53 -5.42
CA ARG A 185 -16.63 1.89 -4.57
C ARG A 185 -16.28 0.42 -4.30
N GLU A 186 -15.89 -0.32 -5.33
CA GLU A 186 -15.44 -1.72 -5.22
C GLU A 186 -14.26 -1.83 -4.24
N LEU A 187 -13.24 -0.99 -4.42
CA LEU A 187 -12.10 -0.95 -3.50
C LEU A 187 -12.52 -0.55 -2.07
N TYR A 188 -13.40 0.44 -1.91
CA TYR A 188 -13.91 0.84 -0.60
C TYR A 188 -14.67 -0.28 0.12
N HIS A 189 -15.41 -1.12 -0.61
CA HIS A 189 -16.15 -2.26 -0.05
C HIS A 189 -15.38 -3.59 -0.09
N TRP A 190 -14.16 -3.59 -0.63
CA TRP A 190 -13.36 -4.80 -0.77
C TRP A 190 -13.22 -5.56 0.55
N GLY A 191 -13.48 -6.87 0.51
CA GLY A 191 -13.40 -7.75 1.68
C GLY A 191 -14.41 -7.43 2.79
N GLN A 192 -15.50 -6.71 2.50
CA GLN A 192 -16.68 -6.70 3.39
C GLN A 192 -17.49 -8.00 3.27
N ASP A 193 -17.45 -8.63 2.09
CA ASP A 193 -17.93 -9.98 1.84
C ASP A 193 -16.76 -10.80 1.27
N ASP A 194 -16.25 -11.75 2.06
CA ASP A 194 -15.14 -12.61 1.65
C ASP A 194 -15.50 -13.47 0.43
N LEU A 195 -16.78 -13.80 0.21
CA LEU A 195 -17.23 -14.62 -0.93
C LEU A 195 -17.05 -13.88 -2.27
N GLU A 196 -17.20 -12.55 -2.27
CA GLU A 196 -16.97 -11.73 -3.47
C GLU A 196 -15.50 -11.77 -3.88
N VAL A 197 -14.59 -11.58 -2.91
CA VAL A 197 -13.14 -11.64 -3.14
C VAL A 197 -12.73 -13.02 -3.63
N GLU A 198 -13.23 -14.08 -3.00
CA GLU A 198 -12.95 -15.45 -3.43
C GLU A 198 -13.44 -15.70 -4.87
N SER A 199 -14.66 -15.28 -5.20
CA SER A 199 -15.20 -15.41 -6.55
C SER A 199 -14.33 -14.69 -7.60
N ILE A 200 -13.88 -13.46 -7.33
CA ILE A 200 -12.98 -12.73 -8.23
C ILE A 200 -11.69 -13.54 -8.45
N LEU A 201 -11.07 -14.04 -7.39
CA LEU A 201 -9.81 -14.76 -7.48
C LEU A 201 -9.95 -16.12 -8.17
N GLU A 202 -11.00 -16.89 -7.87
CA GLU A 202 -11.27 -18.19 -8.51
C GLU A 202 -11.52 -18.06 -10.01
N ASN A 203 -12.21 -17.00 -10.43
CA ASN A 203 -12.50 -16.75 -11.85
C ASN A 203 -11.31 -16.16 -12.61
N SER A 204 -10.37 -15.49 -11.93
CA SER A 204 -9.29 -14.73 -12.58
C SER A 204 -7.94 -15.45 -12.60
N ILE A 205 -7.71 -16.40 -11.70
CA ILE A 205 -6.38 -16.98 -11.45
C ILE A 205 -6.45 -18.50 -11.59
N GLN A 206 -5.60 -19.07 -12.45
CA GLN A 206 -5.57 -20.52 -12.68
C GLN A 206 -4.72 -21.28 -11.64
N ASP A 207 -3.62 -20.68 -11.18
CA ASP A 207 -2.69 -21.30 -10.24
C ASP A 207 -3.26 -21.28 -8.80
N ASP A 208 -3.50 -22.46 -8.23
CA ASP A 208 -4.03 -22.62 -6.88
C ASP A 208 -3.10 -22.07 -5.79
N ALA A 209 -1.78 -22.18 -5.95
CA ALA A 209 -0.84 -21.60 -5.01
C ALA A 209 -0.91 -20.07 -5.05
N ALA A 210 -1.00 -19.48 -6.25
CA ALA A 210 -1.18 -18.04 -6.42
C ALA A 210 -2.50 -17.56 -5.81
N LYS A 211 -3.61 -18.28 -6.07
CA LYS A 211 -4.94 -17.99 -5.49
C LYS A 211 -4.89 -18.00 -3.97
N ASN A 212 -4.34 -19.07 -3.39
CA ASN A 212 -4.26 -19.22 -1.94
C ASN A 212 -3.41 -18.12 -1.29
N LEU A 213 -2.32 -17.70 -1.95
CA LEU A 213 -1.52 -16.57 -1.48
C LEU A 213 -2.29 -15.24 -1.60
N LEU A 214 -2.95 -14.97 -2.74
CA LEU A 214 -3.71 -13.75 -2.95
C LEU A 214 -4.87 -13.60 -1.95
N LYS A 215 -5.55 -14.69 -1.58
CA LYS A 215 -6.58 -14.70 -0.52
C LYS A 215 -6.04 -14.24 0.84
N LYS A 216 -4.76 -14.51 1.14
CA LYS A 216 -4.09 -14.06 2.38
C LYS A 216 -3.66 -12.60 2.29
N ILE A 217 -3.19 -12.15 1.12
CA ILE A 217 -2.64 -10.81 0.92
C ILE A 217 -3.73 -9.75 0.77
N LEU A 218 -4.74 -9.99 -0.07
CA LEU A 218 -5.77 -9.02 -0.45
C LEU A 218 -6.90 -8.94 0.61
N LYS A 219 -6.51 -8.82 1.88
CA LYS A 219 -7.43 -8.64 3.00
C LYS A 219 -7.74 -7.18 3.25
N ARG A 220 -9.00 -6.91 3.62
CA ARG A 220 -9.49 -5.56 3.91
C ARG A 220 -8.70 -4.90 5.02
N HIS A 221 -8.58 -5.57 6.16
CA HIS A 221 -7.90 -5.00 7.31
C HIS A 221 -6.38 -5.17 7.19
N PRO A 222 -5.60 -4.09 7.38
CA PRO A 222 -4.14 -4.10 7.41
C PRO A 222 -3.52 -5.25 8.20
N LYS A 223 -4.07 -5.50 9.40
CA LYS A 223 -3.56 -6.47 10.38
C LYS A 223 -3.77 -7.93 9.98
N ASP A 224 -4.67 -8.19 9.05
CA ASP A 224 -4.93 -9.54 8.55
C ASP A 224 -3.99 -9.93 7.40
N ARG A 225 -3.18 -8.97 6.92
CA ARG A 225 -2.21 -9.20 5.85
C ARG A 225 -0.91 -9.76 6.43
N PRO A 226 -0.31 -10.80 5.83
CA PRO A 226 0.98 -11.33 6.26
C PRO A 226 2.11 -10.34 5.96
N SER A 227 3.21 -10.45 6.68
CA SER A 227 4.45 -9.73 6.36
C SER A 227 5.06 -10.22 5.05
N MET A 228 5.89 -9.38 4.40
CA MET A 228 6.60 -9.79 3.20
C MET A 228 7.51 -11.00 3.41
N ASN A 229 8.06 -11.19 4.61
CA ASN A 229 8.85 -12.38 4.95
C ASN A 229 7.99 -13.65 4.96
N GLU A 230 6.80 -13.60 5.55
CA GLU A 230 5.87 -14.73 5.55
C GLU A 230 5.38 -15.04 4.13
N ILE A 231 5.10 -14.00 3.33
CA ILE A 231 4.75 -14.15 1.91
C ILE A 231 5.85 -14.90 1.16
N LEU A 232 7.12 -14.53 1.35
CA LEU A 232 8.26 -15.18 0.67
C LEU A 232 8.48 -16.65 1.07
N LEU A 233 7.90 -17.10 2.19
CA LEU A 233 7.92 -18.48 2.64
C LEU A 233 6.72 -19.31 2.13
N ASP A 234 5.72 -18.66 1.53
CA ASP A 234 4.53 -19.34 1.03
C ASP A 234 4.87 -20.40 -0.06
N PRO A 235 4.11 -21.50 -0.14
CA PRO A 235 4.22 -22.51 -1.21
C PRO A 235 4.40 -21.92 -2.61
N PHE A 236 3.73 -20.82 -2.92
CA PHE A 236 3.85 -20.13 -4.21
C PHE A 236 5.31 -19.74 -4.55
N PHE A 237 6.12 -19.33 -3.58
CA PHE A 237 7.52 -18.92 -3.80
C PHE A 237 8.56 -19.97 -3.43
N SER A 238 8.20 -20.93 -2.58
CA SER A 238 9.09 -21.99 -2.14
C SER A 238 9.04 -23.21 -3.05
N GLY A 239 7.97 -23.40 -3.83
CA GLY A 239 7.73 -24.61 -4.62
C GLY A 239 7.50 -25.85 -3.76
N LYS A 240 7.33 -25.67 -2.45
CA LYS A 240 7.12 -26.72 -1.46
C LYS A 240 5.65 -26.76 -1.06
N THR A 241 5.18 -27.92 -0.64
CA THR A 241 3.79 -28.06 -0.17
C THR A 241 3.58 -27.35 1.17
N THR A 242 2.34 -27.05 1.53
CA THR A 242 1.99 -26.42 2.83
C THR A 242 2.53 -27.17 4.04
N ASP A 243 2.74 -28.48 3.93
CA ASP A 243 3.25 -29.32 5.02
C ASP A 243 4.76 -29.14 5.24
N ASP A 244 5.53 -29.01 4.15
CA ASP A 244 6.97 -28.73 4.19
C ASP A 244 7.29 -27.35 4.83
N VAL A 245 6.41 -26.36 4.61
CA VAL A 245 6.56 -25.01 5.16
C VAL A 245 6.30 -25.00 6.67
N LYS A 246 5.27 -25.73 7.14
CA LYS A 246 4.98 -25.86 8.59
C LYS A 246 6.11 -26.57 9.33
N GLU A 247 6.74 -27.57 8.71
CA GLU A 247 7.90 -28.25 9.29
C GLU A 247 9.14 -27.33 9.36
N THR A 248 9.35 -26.53 8.32
CA THR A 248 10.42 -25.52 8.29
C THR A 248 10.22 -24.45 9.39
N LEU A 249 9.01 -23.94 9.55
CA LEU A 249 8.68 -22.96 10.60
C LEU A 249 8.86 -23.54 12.02
N ARG A 250 8.50 -24.81 12.24
CA ARG A 250 8.75 -25.51 13.52
C ARG A 250 10.24 -25.71 13.80
N SER A 251 11.03 -26.03 12.77
CA SER A 251 12.48 -26.18 12.87
C SER A 251 13.19 -24.86 13.22
N CYS A 252 12.74 -23.75 12.62
CA CYS A 252 13.25 -22.41 12.91
C CYS A 252 12.87 -21.95 14.33
N ALA A 253 11.63 -22.17 14.77
CA ALA A 253 11.20 -21.83 16.13
C ALA A 253 11.93 -22.66 17.20
N GLY A 254 12.23 -23.93 16.92
CA GLY A 254 12.99 -24.80 17.82
C GLY A 254 14.48 -24.44 17.97
N HIS A 255 15.05 -23.71 17.01
CA HIS A 255 16.43 -23.22 17.12
C HIS A 255 16.57 -21.99 18.02
N GLN A 256 15.49 -21.23 18.24
CA GLN A 256 15.53 -20.02 19.06
C GLN A 256 15.53 -20.32 20.58
N GLN A 257 15.06 -21.51 20.99
CA GLN A 257 15.14 -21.97 22.40
C GLN A 257 16.47 -22.62 22.77
N ARG A 258 17.39 -22.85 21.82
CA ARG A 258 18.67 -23.55 22.08
C ARG A 258 19.83 -22.59 22.43
N TRP A 259 19.61 -21.28 22.37
CA TRP A 259 20.64 -20.25 22.62
C TRP A 259 20.41 -19.41 23.90
N GLU A 260 19.39 -19.70 24.71
CA GLU A 260 19.18 -19.07 26.03
C GLU A 260 19.71 -19.93 27.19
N GLY A 261 20.57 -20.93 26.90
CA GLY A 261 20.98 -21.95 27.86
C GLY A 261 22.47 -22.27 27.90
N ILE A 262 23.37 -21.33 27.55
CA ILE A 262 24.81 -21.41 27.84
C ILE A 262 25.31 -20.02 28.24
#